data_AF-A0A9W9E088-F1
#
_entry.id   AF-A0A9W9E088-F1
#
_cell.length_a   1.000
_cell.length_b   1.000
_cell.length_c   1.000
_cell.angle_alpha   90.00
_cell.angle_beta   90.00
_cell.angle_gamma   90.00
#
_symmetry.space_group_name_H-M   'P 1'
#
loop_
_entity.id
_entity.type
_entity.pdbx_description
1 polymer ?
#
loop_
_entity_poly.entity_id
_entity_poly.type
_entity_poly.pdbx_seq_one_letter_code
_entity_poly.pdbx_strand_id
1 'polypeptide(L)'
;MSSTEEKFEIAKKQKETGDQAFKDGKAKEALTSYHGALMYAQGLDKNAFKSMGMTEPAEAGKEKTEVDELLEKIYNNMSACYMKIGNWKRTQETAEKVLSKNETNYKAMYRKAKALAEQGYLERAYKLFSDLITKNPSEATLYEQELARYKAIDAQREKANNAKLKGFLNKAEKKASAHV
;
A
#
# COMPACT_ATOMS: atom_id res chain seq x y z
N MET A 1 -1.49 12.86 34.56
CA MET A 1 -1.02 12.53 33.20
C MET A 1 -0.90 13.84 32.44
N SER A 2 0.17 14.02 31.66
CA SER A 2 0.27 15.19 30.78
C SER A 2 -0.72 15.06 29.62
N SER A 3 -1.20 16.18 29.05
CA SER A 3 -2.11 16.15 27.89
C SER A 3 -1.53 15.36 26.69
N THR A 4 -0.21 15.23 26.62
CA THR A 4 0.52 14.45 25.62
C THR A 4 0.40 12.95 25.87
N GLU A 5 0.59 12.49 27.12
CA GLU A 5 0.41 11.09 27.52
C GLU A 5 -1.03 10.63 27.30
N GLU A 6 -2.03 11.45 27.67
CA GLU A 6 -3.44 11.12 27.49
C GLU A 6 -3.79 10.91 26.01
N LYS A 7 -3.32 11.80 25.13
CA LYS A 7 -3.51 11.67 23.68
C LYS A 7 -2.83 10.42 23.13
N PHE A 8 -1.67 10.05 23.66
CA PHE A 8 -0.94 8.87 23.24
C PHE A 8 -1.70 7.58 23.61
N GLU A 9 -2.23 7.51 24.83
CA GLU A 9 -3.06 6.39 25.28
C GLU A 9 -4.39 6.30 24.51
N ILE A 10 -5.01 7.44 24.17
CA ILE A 10 -6.19 7.46 23.29
C ILE A 10 -5.84 6.89 21.91
N ALA A 11 -4.70 7.28 21.32
CA ALA A 11 -4.26 6.76 20.03
C ALA A 11 -4.06 5.23 20.06
N LYS A 12 -3.44 4.70 21.12
CA LYS A 12 -3.29 3.25 21.33
C LYS A 12 -4.63 2.53 21.43
N LYS A 13 -5.55 3.03 22.27
CA LYS A 13 -6.88 2.44 22.46
C LYS A 13 -7.68 2.39 21.16
N GLN A 14 -7.60 3.46 20.35
CA GLN A 14 -8.27 3.48 19.05
C GLN A 14 -7.63 2.53 18.04
N LYS A 15 -6.30 2.40 18.05
CA LYS A 15 -5.59 1.39 17.25
C LYS A 15 -6.02 -0.02 17.65
N GLU A 16 -6.13 -0.33 18.94
CA GLU A 16 -6.62 -1.64 19.43
C GLU A 16 -8.06 -1.91 19.03
N THR A 17 -8.93 -0.91 19.11
CA THR A 17 -10.32 -1.00 18.63
C THR A 17 -10.35 -1.31 17.14
N GLY A 18 -9.48 -0.67 16.35
CA GLY A 18 -9.31 -0.96 14.93
C GLY A 18 -8.79 -2.37 14.65
N ASP A 19 -7.84 -2.86 15.45
CA ASP A 19 -7.31 -4.22 15.33
C ASP A 19 -8.42 -5.25 15.57
N GLN A 20 -9.26 -5.04 16.58
CA GLN A 20 -10.38 -5.93 16.88
C GLN A 20 -11.42 -5.92 15.75
N ALA A 21 -11.84 -4.74 15.30
CA ALA A 21 -12.77 -4.61 14.18
C ALA A 21 -12.23 -5.26 12.89
N PHE A 22 -10.91 -5.20 12.66
CA PHE A 22 -10.29 -5.85 11.51
C PHE A 22 -10.32 -7.39 11.63
N LYS A 23 -10.04 -7.93 12.82
CA LYS A 23 -10.16 -9.37 13.12
C LYS A 23 -11.60 -9.85 12.92
N ASP A 24 -12.59 -9.05 13.32
CA ASP A 24 -14.02 -9.32 13.12
C ASP A 24 -14.47 -9.19 11.66
N GLY A 25 -13.54 -8.88 10.74
CA GLY A 25 -13.80 -8.75 9.31
C GLY A 25 -14.32 -7.38 8.88
N LYS A 26 -14.56 -6.46 9.81
CA LYS A 26 -15.18 -5.14 9.59
C LYS A 26 -14.15 -4.09 9.20
N ALA A 27 -13.56 -4.24 8.00
CA ALA A 27 -12.46 -3.38 7.55
C ALA A 27 -12.79 -1.87 7.48
N LYS A 28 -14.04 -1.48 7.22
CA LYS A 28 -14.45 -0.07 7.19
C LYS A 28 -14.52 0.55 8.60
N GLU A 29 -15.04 -0.19 9.57
CA GLU A 29 -15.05 0.22 10.99
C GLU A 29 -13.63 0.29 11.55
N ALA A 30 -12.79 -0.68 11.18
CA ALA A 30 -11.37 -0.68 11.50
C ALA A 30 -10.68 0.60 10.98
N LEU A 31 -10.91 0.98 9.71
CA LEU A 31 -10.38 2.21 9.15
C LEU A 31 -10.83 3.46 9.91
N THR A 32 -12.09 3.52 10.34
CA THR A 32 -12.59 4.65 11.12
C THR A 32 -11.81 4.80 12.42
N SER A 33 -11.57 3.67 13.11
CA SER A 33 -10.77 3.64 14.35
C SER A 33 -9.30 3.99 14.09
N TYR A 34 -8.71 3.51 13.00
CA TYR A 34 -7.33 3.86 12.65
C TYR A 34 -7.15 5.32 12.24
N HIS A 35 -8.14 5.93 11.55
CA HIS A 35 -8.10 7.37 11.23
C HIS A 35 -8.14 8.22 12.49
N GLY A 36 -8.97 7.85 13.46
CA GLY A 36 -8.97 8.50 14.75
C GLY A 36 -7.62 8.33 15.47
N ALA A 37 -7.09 7.10 15.54
CA ALA A 37 -5.77 6.83 16.12
C ALA A 37 -4.67 7.68 15.47
N LEU A 38 -4.71 7.80 14.15
CA LEU A 38 -3.79 8.60 13.35
C LEU A 38 -3.89 10.10 13.71
N MET A 39 -5.10 10.63 13.90
CA MET A 39 -5.31 12.03 14.27
C MET A 39 -4.63 12.38 15.59
N TYR A 40 -4.77 11.52 16.60
CA TYR A 40 -4.11 11.72 17.90
C TYR A 40 -2.59 11.55 17.79
N ALA A 41 -2.11 10.51 17.09
CA ALA A 41 -0.68 10.25 16.92
C ALA A 41 0.05 11.35 16.13
N GLN A 42 -0.52 11.85 15.04
CA GLN A 42 0.08 12.94 14.26
C GLN A 42 0.04 14.29 15.00
N GLY A 43 -0.97 14.51 15.85
CA GLY A 43 -1.02 15.68 16.72
C GLY A 43 0.12 15.71 17.74
N LEU A 44 0.62 14.55 18.14
CA LEU A 44 1.76 14.40 19.05
C LEU A 44 3.09 14.64 18.33
N ASP A 45 3.25 14.08 17.13
CA ASP A 45 4.42 14.27 16.27
C ASP A 45 4.65 15.77 15.94
N LYS A 46 3.59 16.49 15.59
CA LYS A 46 3.64 17.94 15.33
C LYS A 46 3.93 18.77 16.58
N ASN A 47 3.43 18.36 17.75
CA ASN A 47 3.71 19.05 19.01
C ASN A 47 5.16 18.86 19.46
N ALA A 48 5.74 17.68 19.23
CA ALA A 48 7.16 17.44 19.45
C ALA A 48 8.05 18.28 18.51
N PHE A 49 7.62 18.46 17.27
CA PHE A 49 8.28 19.37 16.31
C PHE A 49 8.23 20.84 16.76
N LYS A 50 7.07 21.30 17.24
CA LYS A 50 6.85 22.69 17.64
C LYS A 50 7.57 23.04 18.95
N SER A 51 7.64 22.11 19.91
CA SER A 51 8.38 22.32 21.17
C SER A 51 9.90 22.33 20.98
N MET A 52 10.41 21.70 19.93
CA MET A 52 11.84 21.73 19.56
C MET A 52 12.20 22.85 18.57
N GLY A 53 11.25 23.71 18.18
CA GLY A 53 11.51 24.86 17.30
C GLY A 53 11.92 24.50 15.86
N MET A 54 11.68 23.27 15.43
CA MET A 54 12.08 22.79 14.10
C MET A 54 10.93 22.98 13.10
N THR A 55 11.19 23.61 11.96
CA THR A 55 10.35 23.55 10.75
C THR A 55 10.83 22.37 9.88
N GLU A 56 9.93 21.56 9.33
CA GLU A 56 10.18 20.29 8.61
C GLU A 56 11.32 20.29 7.55
N PRO A 57 11.82 19.12 7.09
CA PRO A 57 12.05 17.86 7.81
C PRO A 57 13.55 17.51 7.83
N ALA A 58 14.09 17.12 8.99
CA ALA A 58 15.42 16.52 9.07
C ALA A 58 15.32 15.02 8.72
N GLU A 59 15.82 14.66 7.54
CA GLU A 59 16.08 13.28 7.15
C GLU A 59 17.25 12.67 7.96
N ALA A 60 17.15 11.35 8.15
CA ALA A 60 18.20 10.40 8.53
C ALA A 60 18.90 10.60 9.90
N GLY A 61 18.53 9.77 10.88
CA GLY A 61 19.41 9.42 12.01
C GLY A 61 18.83 9.55 13.42
N LYS A 62 17.59 10.01 13.62
CA LYS A 62 16.97 10.03 14.95
C LYS A 62 16.42 8.65 15.32
N GLU A 63 16.65 8.23 16.57
CA GLU A 63 15.99 7.06 17.17
C GLU A 63 14.48 7.10 16.89
N LYS A 64 13.91 5.97 16.47
CA LYS A 64 12.46 5.86 16.27
C LYS A 64 11.78 6.18 17.59
N THR A 65 10.95 7.23 17.59
CA THR A 65 10.15 7.55 18.76
C THR A 65 9.02 6.53 18.91
N GLU A 66 8.48 6.37 20.12
CA GLU A 66 7.30 5.51 20.32
C GLU A 66 6.10 5.96 19.44
N VAL A 67 6.03 7.25 19.11
CA VAL A 67 5.01 7.82 18.21
C VAL A 67 5.26 7.39 16.77
N ASP A 68 6.51 7.39 16.29
CA ASP A 68 6.86 6.88 14.96
C ASP A 68 6.49 5.40 14.82
N GLU A 69 6.79 4.59 15.83
CA GLU A 69 6.42 3.17 15.83
C GLU A 69 4.90 2.95 15.81
N LEU A 70 4.16 3.76 16.56
CA LEU A 70 2.70 3.72 16.58
C LEU A 70 2.14 4.12 15.20
N LEU A 71 2.66 5.17 14.59
CA LEU A 71 2.28 5.60 13.23
C LEU A 71 2.59 4.51 12.20
N GLU A 72 3.77 3.90 12.26
CA GLU A 72 4.14 2.78 11.39
C GLU A 72 3.11 1.64 11.50
N LYS A 73 2.76 1.23 12.72
CA LYS A 73 1.76 0.17 12.98
C LYS A 73 0.37 0.56 12.46
N ILE A 74 -0.07 1.79 12.69
CA ILE A 74 -1.36 2.30 12.20
C ILE A 74 -1.41 2.26 10.67
N TYR A 75 -0.41 2.84 9.97
CA TYR A 75 -0.37 2.81 8.51
C TYR A 75 -0.29 1.40 7.94
N ASN A 76 0.45 0.50 8.60
CA ASN A 76 0.54 -0.90 8.21
C ASN A 76 -0.84 -1.58 8.27
N ASN A 77 -1.62 -1.35 9.32
CA ASN A 77 -2.96 -1.93 9.45
C ASN A 77 -3.98 -1.26 8.53
N MET A 78 -3.89 0.07 8.31
CA MET A 78 -4.71 0.76 7.32
C MET A 78 -4.49 0.22 5.91
N SER A 79 -3.23 -0.05 5.53
CA SER A 79 -2.91 -0.63 4.22
C SER A 79 -3.59 -2.00 4.01
N ALA A 80 -3.63 -2.83 5.06
CA ALA A 80 -4.34 -4.10 5.04
C ALA A 80 -5.85 -3.92 4.88
N CYS A 81 -6.44 -2.94 5.57
CA CYS A 81 -7.87 -2.64 5.46
C CYS A 81 -8.25 -2.16 4.06
N TYR A 82 -7.51 -1.19 3.51
CA TYR A 82 -7.75 -0.70 2.16
C TYR A 82 -7.58 -1.80 1.12
N MET A 83 -6.60 -2.69 1.32
CA MET A 83 -6.40 -3.83 0.44
C MET A 83 -7.62 -4.77 0.46
N LYS A 84 -8.17 -5.03 1.65
CA LYS A 84 -9.37 -5.88 1.81
C LYS A 84 -10.63 -5.26 1.20
N ILE A 85 -10.72 -3.93 1.15
CA ILE A 85 -11.83 -3.19 0.54
C ILE A 85 -11.64 -3.03 -0.99
N GLY A 86 -10.45 -3.33 -1.52
CA GLY A 86 -10.11 -3.14 -2.94
C GLY A 86 -9.76 -1.69 -3.30
N ASN A 87 -9.47 -0.83 -2.32
CA ASN A 87 -9.01 0.53 -2.59
C ASN A 87 -7.49 0.55 -2.79
N TRP A 88 -7.05 0.13 -3.99
CA TRP A 88 -5.64 -0.08 -4.32
C TRP A 88 -4.80 1.20 -4.21
N LYS A 89 -5.35 2.34 -4.61
CA LYS A 89 -4.67 3.63 -4.49
C LYS A 89 -4.31 3.94 -3.03
N ARG A 90 -5.28 3.82 -2.11
CA ARG A 90 -5.03 4.03 -0.68
C ARG A 90 -4.14 2.95 -0.08
N THR A 91 -4.23 1.70 -0.54
CA THR A 91 -3.29 0.63 -0.14
C THR A 91 -1.86 1.01 -0.48
N GLN A 92 -1.60 1.49 -1.70
CA GLN A 92 -0.27 1.93 -2.13
C GLN A 92 0.23 3.09 -1.27
N GLU A 93 -0.55 4.16 -1.14
CA GLU A 93 -0.18 5.37 -0.37
C GLU A 93 0.16 5.02 1.09
N THR A 94 -0.66 4.19 1.74
CA THR A 94 -0.42 3.80 3.13
C THR A 94 0.74 2.83 3.29
N ALA A 95 0.95 1.91 2.35
CA ALA A 95 2.11 1.02 2.35
C ALA A 95 3.42 1.80 2.12
N GLU A 96 3.41 2.82 1.27
CA GLU A 96 4.58 3.70 1.03
C GLU A 96 5.00 4.45 2.29
N LYS A 97 4.04 4.93 3.09
CA LYS A 97 4.32 5.58 4.39
C LYS A 97 4.95 4.63 5.40
N VAL A 98 4.63 3.33 5.35
CA VAL A 98 5.30 2.34 6.20
C VAL A 98 6.72 2.11 5.70
N LEU A 99 6.89 1.95 4.39
CA LEU A 99 8.20 1.65 3.79
C LEU A 99 9.19 2.80 3.93
N SER A 100 8.74 4.06 3.96
CA SER A 100 9.62 5.21 4.21
C SER A 100 10.21 5.23 5.63
N LYS A 101 9.60 4.50 6.57
CA LYS A 101 10.07 4.36 7.97
C LYS A 101 10.70 2.99 8.23
N ASN A 102 10.28 1.97 7.49
CA ASN A 102 10.71 0.60 7.64
C ASN A 102 10.69 -0.12 6.27
N GLU A 103 11.80 -0.01 5.55
CA GLU A 103 11.98 -0.61 4.23
C GLU A 103 11.94 -2.15 4.27
N THR A 104 12.19 -2.77 5.42
CA THR A 104 12.18 -4.24 5.60
C THR A 104 10.83 -4.78 6.03
N ASN A 105 9.77 -3.95 6.03
CA ASN A 105 8.42 -4.41 6.28
C ASN A 105 7.85 -5.14 5.04
N TYR A 106 8.15 -6.44 4.94
CA TYR A 106 7.74 -7.27 3.80
C TYR A 106 6.21 -7.33 3.61
N LYS A 107 5.42 -7.21 4.68
CA LYS A 107 3.96 -7.12 4.59
C LYS A 107 3.52 -5.86 3.85
N ALA A 108 4.10 -4.70 4.18
CA ALA A 108 3.81 -3.46 3.48
C ALA A 108 4.30 -3.51 2.01
N MET A 109 5.48 -4.07 1.78
CA MET A 109 6.03 -4.25 0.43
C MET A 109 5.13 -5.15 -0.44
N TYR A 110 4.64 -6.26 0.10
CA TYR A 110 3.67 -7.14 -0.58
C TYR A 110 2.38 -6.40 -0.92
N ARG A 111 1.80 -5.66 0.03
CA ARG A 111 0.57 -4.89 -0.22
C ARG A 111 0.77 -3.81 -1.27
N LYS A 112 1.93 -3.14 -1.30
CA LYS A 112 2.31 -2.19 -2.36
C LYS A 112 2.42 -2.87 -3.72
N ALA A 113 3.11 -4.01 -3.80
CA ALA A 113 3.28 -4.76 -5.05
C ALA A 113 1.92 -5.17 -5.63
N LYS A 114 1.04 -5.73 -4.79
CA LYS A 114 -0.32 -6.11 -5.17
C LYS A 114 -1.16 -4.91 -5.62
N ALA A 115 -1.12 -3.80 -4.88
CA ALA A 115 -1.83 -2.59 -5.25
C ALA A 115 -1.36 -1.99 -6.58
N LEU A 116 -0.07 -2.05 -6.88
CA LEU A 116 0.46 -1.61 -8.18
C LEU A 116 -0.03 -2.51 -9.32
N ALA A 117 -0.04 -3.83 -9.09
CA ALA A 117 -0.49 -4.81 -10.09
C ALA A 117 -1.98 -4.61 -10.44
N GLU A 118 -2.83 -4.46 -9.42
CA GLU A 118 -4.27 -4.22 -9.59
C GLU A 118 -4.60 -2.87 -10.24
N GLN A 119 -3.71 -1.88 -10.10
CA GLN A 119 -3.79 -0.59 -10.81
C GLN A 119 -3.24 -0.66 -12.25
N GLY A 120 -2.64 -1.78 -12.66
CA GLY A 120 -2.05 -1.96 -13.99
C GLY A 120 -0.60 -1.48 -14.14
N TYR A 121 0.06 -1.08 -13.05
CA TYR A 121 1.48 -0.74 -13.04
C TYR A 121 2.36 -2.00 -12.93
N LEU A 122 2.24 -2.89 -13.92
CA LEU A 122 2.74 -4.27 -13.86
C LEU A 122 4.27 -4.36 -13.75
N GLU A 123 5.02 -3.57 -14.53
CA GLU A 123 6.48 -3.53 -14.44
C GLU A 123 6.99 -3.21 -13.03
N ARG A 124 6.36 -2.22 -12.38
CA ARG A 124 6.72 -1.83 -11.01
C ARG A 124 6.32 -2.91 -10.00
N ALA A 125 5.20 -3.57 -10.22
CA ALA A 125 4.75 -4.67 -9.38
C ALA A 125 5.70 -5.88 -9.49
N TYR A 126 6.12 -6.25 -10.70
CA TYR A 126 7.04 -7.36 -10.94
C TYR A 126 8.37 -7.17 -10.23
N LYS A 127 8.95 -5.97 -10.33
CA LYS A 127 10.18 -5.63 -9.60
C LYS A 127 10.03 -5.84 -8.09
N LEU A 128 8.93 -5.35 -7.51
CA LEU A 128 8.68 -5.52 -6.07
C LEU A 128 8.44 -6.98 -5.67
N PHE A 129 7.76 -7.78 -6.50
CA PHE A 129 7.61 -9.21 -6.24
C PHE A 129 8.95 -9.95 -6.32
N SER A 130 9.81 -9.61 -7.28
CA SER A 130 11.17 -10.16 -7.36
C SER A 130 12.02 -9.80 -6.13
N ASP A 131 11.93 -8.55 -5.67
CA ASP A 131 12.60 -8.11 -4.44
C ASP A 131 12.08 -8.89 -3.22
N LEU A 132 10.76 -9.11 -3.12
CA LEU A 132 10.13 -9.88 -2.04
C LEU A 132 10.58 -11.34 -2.02
N ILE A 133 10.64 -12.01 -3.18
CA ILE A 133 11.12 -13.39 -3.32
C ILE A 133 12.56 -13.51 -2.79
N THR A 134 13.40 -12.52 -3.11
CA THR A 134 14.81 -12.50 -2.72
C THR A 134 14.99 -12.18 -1.24
N LYS A 135 14.27 -11.19 -0.72
CA LYS A 135 14.45 -10.66 0.64
C LYS A 135 13.66 -11.41 1.70
N ASN A 136 12.59 -12.12 1.32
CA ASN A 136 11.76 -12.90 2.24
C ASN A 136 11.47 -14.31 1.69
N PRO A 137 12.48 -15.20 1.67
CA PRO A 137 12.37 -16.52 1.05
C PRO A 137 11.30 -17.43 1.67
N SER A 138 10.92 -17.21 2.93
CA SER A 138 9.90 -18.01 3.63
C SER A 138 8.52 -17.92 3.01
N GLU A 139 8.22 -16.80 2.34
CA GLU A 139 6.95 -16.53 1.66
C GLU A 139 7.16 -16.47 0.13
N ALA A 140 8.33 -16.86 -0.38
CA ALA A 140 8.68 -16.76 -1.81
C ALA A 140 7.65 -17.45 -2.71
N THR A 141 7.19 -18.64 -2.32
CA THR A 141 6.17 -19.39 -3.08
C THR A 141 4.88 -18.60 -3.25
N LEU A 142 4.43 -17.85 -2.23
CA LEU A 142 3.25 -16.99 -2.32
C LEU A 142 3.47 -15.86 -3.33
N TYR A 143 4.64 -15.22 -3.29
CA TYR A 143 4.98 -14.12 -4.19
C TYR A 143 5.16 -14.58 -5.64
N GLU A 144 5.75 -15.76 -5.86
CA GLU A 144 5.89 -16.39 -7.17
C GLU A 144 4.52 -16.71 -7.78
N GLN A 145 3.58 -17.23 -6.99
CA GLN A 145 2.22 -17.51 -7.44
C GLN A 145 1.48 -16.23 -7.87
N GLU A 146 1.54 -15.17 -7.06
CA GLU A 146 0.93 -13.88 -7.43
C GLU A 146 1.60 -13.27 -8.68
N LEU A 147 2.94 -13.33 -8.76
CA LEU A 147 3.68 -12.86 -9.94
C LEU A 147 3.27 -13.61 -11.21
N ALA A 148 3.18 -14.95 -11.14
CA ALA A 148 2.74 -15.79 -12.25
C ALA A 148 1.30 -15.46 -12.67
N ARG A 149 0.41 -15.25 -11.70
CA ARG A 149 -0.99 -14.84 -11.95
C ARG A 149 -1.07 -13.52 -12.73
N TYR A 150 -0.34 -12.49 -12.31
CA TYR A 150 -0.36 -11.20 -13.01
C TYR A 150 0.27 -11.28 -14.41
N LYS A 151 1.37 -12.03 -14.58
CA LYS A 151 1.96 -12.27 -15.91
C LYS A 151 0.98 -12.97 -16.86
N ALA A 152 0.21 -13.93 -16.37
CA ALA A 152 -0.82 -14.60 -17.17
C ALA A 152 -1.93 -13.63 -17.60
N ILE A 153 -2.41 -12.78 -16.67
CA ILE A 153 -3.42 -11.74 -16.97
C ILE A 153 -2.89 -10.76 -18.02
N ASP A 154 -1.64 -10.33 -17.88
CA ASP A 154 -0.98 -9.39 -18.80
C ASP A 154 -0.84 -9.97 -20.22
N ALA A 155 -0.31 -11.19 -20.32
CA ALA A 155 -0.18 -11.89 -21.59
C ALA A 155 -1.54 -12.11 -22.28
N GLN A 156 -2.61 -12.36 -21.52
CA GLN A 156 -3.96 -12.45 -22.07
C GLN A 156 -4.45 -11.10 -22.61
N ARG A 157 -4.19 -9.99 -21.90
CA ARG A 157 -4.52 -8.63 -22.35
C ARG A 157 -3.76 -8.27 -23.63
N GLU A 158 -2.48 -8.58 -23.70
CA GLU A 158 -1.64 -8.32 -24.87
C GLU A 158 -2.14 -9.10 -26.09
N LYS A 159 -2.42 -10.42 -25.93
CA LYS A 159 -3.00 -11.25 -27.00
C LYS A 159 -4.32 -10.69 -27.51
N ALA A 160 -5.22 -10.29 -26.59
CA ALA A 160 -6.50 -9.69 -26.95
C ALA A 160 -6.33 -8.36 -27.70
N ASN A 161 -5.38 -7.53 -27.28
CA ASN A 161 -5.07 -6.27 -27.96
C ASN A 161 -4.51 -6.49 -29.37
N ASN A 162 -3.54 -7.41 -29.50
CA ASN A 162 -2.93 -7.76 -30.78
C ASN A 162 -3.96 -8.35 -31.76
N ALA A 163 -4.90 -9.17 -31.28
CA ALA A 163 -6.00 -9.69 -32.09
C ALA A 163 -6.94 -8.58 -32.60
N LYS A 164 -7.29 -7.62 -31.73
CA LYS A 164 -8.12 -6.45 -32.11
C LYS A 164 -7.42 -5.57 -33.14
N LEU A 165 -6.12 -5.31 -32.96
CA LEU A 165 -5.33 -4.52 -33.89
C LEU A 165 -5.27 -5.17 -35.27
N LYS A 166 -4.99 -6.48 -35.35
CA LYS A 166 -5.02 -7.24 -36.62
C LYS A 166 -6.39 -7.16 -37.31
N GLY A 167 -7.48 -7.30 -36.56
CA GLY A 167 -8.83 -7.18 -37.11
C GLY A 167 -9.13 -5.77 -37.66
N PHE A 168 -8.66 -4.73 -36.99
CA PHE A 168 -8.79 -3.34 -37.45
C PHE A 168 -8.01 -3.10 -38.75
N LEU A 169 -6.76 -3.56 -38.82
CA LEU A 169 -5.90 -3.43 -40.01
C LEU A 169 -6.52 -4.13 -41.22
N ASN A 170 -6.93 -5.40 -41.06
CA ASN A 170 -7.58 -6.16 -42.14
C ASN A 170 -8.86 -5.49 -42.66
N LYS A 171 -9.62 -4.82 -41.78
CA LYS A 171 -10.84 -4.08 -42.18
C LYS A 171 -10.50 -2.80 -42.95
N ALA A 172 -9.43 -2.10 -42.56
CA ALA A 172 -8.95 -0.91 -43.25
C ALA A 172 -8.45 -1.25 -44.66
N GLU A 173 -7.68 -2.34 -44.81
CA GLU A 173 -7.19 -2.83 -46.10
C GLU A 173 -8.35 -3.18 -47.04
N LYS A 174 -9.34 -3.95 -46.57
CA LYS A 174 -10.53 -4.28 -47.37
C LYS A 174 -11.33 -3.05 -47.82
N LYS A 175 -11.39 -2.00 -46.99
CA LYS A 175 -12.08 -0.76 -47.34
C LYS A 175 -11.31 0.05 -48.38
N ALA A 176 -9.98 0.08 -48.29
CA ALA A 176 -9.12 0.75 -49.28
C ALA A 176 -9.20 0.06 -50.65
N SER A 177 -9.21 -1.28 -50.69
CA SER A 177 -9.34 -2.04 -51.94
C SER A 177 -10.72 -1.96 -52.60
N ALA A 178 -11.76 -1.51 -51.89
CA ALA A 178 -13.12 -1.38 -52.40
C ALA A 178 -13.45 0.02 -52.96
N HIS A 179 -12.47 0.94 -52.98
CA HIS A 179 -12.58 2.30 -53.51
C HIS A 179 -11.61 2.58 -54.68
N VAL A 180 -10.95 1.53 -55.17
CA VAL A 180 -10.14 1.49 -56.41
C VAL A 180 -10.89 0.64 -57.42
#